data_AF-A0A0J9UWL5-F1
#
_entry.id   AF-A0A0J9UWL5-F1
#
_cell.length_a   1.000
_cell.length_b   1.000
_cell.length_c   1.000
_cell.angle_alpha   90.00
_cell.angle_beta   90.00
_cell.angle_gamma   90.00
#
_symmetry.space_group_name_H-M   'P 1'
#
loop_
_entity.id
_entity.type
_entity.pdbx_description
1 polymer ?
#
loop_
_entity_poly.entity_id
_entity_poly.type
_entity_poly.pdbx_seq_one_letter_code
_entity_poly.pdbx_strand_id
1 'polypeptide(L)'
;MAVASGYDEQKFVRFFNEIHDDIVSKHHAPHPGAIPGLKHTVHLFDHQKRAVAAALYAKNSRFKGMILADPPGFGKTLCALSTIALSTAKSGSIKGPCLIVAPISCCRQWMAEIDNFFGQDQMPSICLLGEALTPTDLWKYKVVVTSYSNVAAEVTRVHKFIRSVDAYNQGKAAQPPKRPMLVLLSGMLEQEPRRPMGEWLILDEAHAIKNRESRTYHSISTLRLQFDSCLMMTGTPLDNKWSDGYALLSMLHGHPINSFLLFQAAFIQSLSTGPDFPQGFHRQRYIQMLDACSLRRPQSAIQEEFPDIDRKRIVTFPLDPEDRRRSNDAYHMFKKARRPGSKLAGWKYLIQAQQYAYHPMLVELKFERDALARAMRRNEAMETFEQGNEAATDQLVQWKKRLEQDENWLSRRVRVITDVVDQHKDRYPDHSFLIVDESIYFLDIVAVALRNRFEPEPQLEYNGRLGPIDRHSVIKTAFEAKPPKVMLATRATVGQGLNLQCFNVVIQCGPWWKAAWELQARGRVCRPGQKKPVFVYELRAEDCLIEQYKVKVRDKTDELTSELEDAITRGDTVNLTENDRRQLS
;
A
#
# COMPACT_ATOMS: atom_id res chain seq x y z
N MET A 1 32.46 18.22 11.12
CA MET A 1 31.10 18.27 10.56
C MET A 1 31.20 18.82 9.15
N ALA A 2 31.25 17.96 8.14
CA ALA A 2 31.10 18.43 6.78
C ALA A 2 29.62 18.80 6.62
N VAL A 3 29.30 20.09 6.63
CA VAL A 3 28.00 20.57 6.15
C VAL A 3 27.82 19.93 4.78
N ALA A 4 26.76 19.13 4.62
CA ALA A 4 26.45 18.48 3.35
C ALA A 4 26.57 19.53 2.25
N SER A 5 27.38 19.28 1.21
CA SER A 5 27.55 20.24 0.12
C SER A 5 26.16 20.63 -0.42
N GLY A 6 25.82 21.92 -0.32
CA GLY A 6 24.51 22.45 -0.72
C GLY A 6 23.45 22.60 0.37
N TYR A 7 23.75 22.31 1.65
CA TYR A 7 22.86 22.65 2.76
C TYR A 7 22.99 24.14 3.13
N ASP A 8 21.91 24.90 2.95
CA ASP A 8 21.82 26.31 3.27
C ASP A 8 20.69 26.52 4.31
N GLU A 9 21.08 26.66 5.58
CA GLU A 9 20.14 26.83 6.70
C GLU A 9 19.22 28.03 6.50
N GLN A 10 19.72 29.15 5.96
CA GLN A 10 18.90 30.36 5.75
C GLN A 10 17.82 30.11 4.71
N LYS A 11 18.16 29.41 3.62
CA LYS A 11 17.19 28.99 2.61
C LYS A 11 16.12 28.05 3.19
N PHE A 12 16.51 27.13 4.07
CA PHE A 12 15.58 26.23 4.75
C PHE A 12 14.66 26.97 5.70
N VAL A 13 15.20 27.84 6.57
CA VAL A 13 14.42 28.67 7.49
C VAL A 13 13.42 29.54 6.73
N ARG A 14 13.87 30.21 5.67
CA ARG A 14 12.98 31.01 4.81
C ARG A 14 11.86 30.16 4.22
N PHE A 15 12.19 28.98 3.69
CA PHE A 15 11.18 28.06 3.17
C PHE A 15 10.15 27.67 4.24
N PHE A 16 10.60 27.24 5.44
CA PHE A 16 9.71 26.83 6.52
C PHE A 16 8.83 27.98 7.06
N ASN A 17 9.32 29.22 7.04
CA ASN A 17 8.52 30.38 7.38
C ASN A 17 7.40 30.64 6.35
N GLU A 18 7.66 30.36 5.07
CA GLU A 18 6.71 30.61 3.98
C GLU A 18 5.67 29.48 3.79
N ILE A 19 5.97 28.23 4.18
CA ILE A 19 5.02 27.11 3.97
C ILE A 19 3.79 27.16 4.88
N HIS A 20 3.80 27.99 5.93
CA HIS A 20 2.65 28.13 6.82
C HIS A 20 1.41 28.65 6.06
N ASP A 21 1.60 29.60 5.14
CA ASP A 21 0.50 30.11 4.33
C ASP A 21 -0.04 29.04 3.36
N ASP A 22 0.81 28.12 2.90
CA ASP A 22 0.39 26.95 2.12
C ASP A 22 -0.46 25.97 2.96
N ILE A 23 -0.09 25.75 4.23
CA ILE A 23 -0.88 24.93 5.17
C ILE A 23 -2.27 25.53 5.33
N VAL A 24 -2.34 26.81 5.69
CA VAL A 24 -3.61 27.52 5.93
C VAL A 24 -4.48 27.49 4.68
N SER A 25 -3.92 27.88 3.52
CA SER A 25 -4.67 28.02 2.27
C SER A 25 -5.18 26.67 1.74
N LYS A 26 -4.38 25.59 1.89
CA LYS A 26 -4.80 24.23 1.52
C LYS A 26 -5.99 23.76 2.36
N HIS A 27 -5.96 23.99 3.67
CA HIS A 27 -7.04 23.55 4.59
C HIS A 27 -8.31 24.42 4.47
N HIS A 28 -8.18 25.68 4.05
CA HIS A 28 -9.30 26.61 3.82
C HIS A 28 -9.70 26.75 2.35
N ALA A 29 -9.20 25.86 1.48
CA ALA A 29 -9.51 25.92 0.06
C ALA A 29 -11.04 25.85 -0.15
N PRO A 30 -11.62 26.75 -0.96
CA PRO A 30 -13.06 26.81 -1.15
C PRO A 30 -13.56 25.53 -1.79
N HIS A 31 -14.75 25.07 -1.36
CA HIS A 31 -15.36 23.88 -1.94
C HIS A 31 -15.50 24.03 -3.46
N PRO A 32 -15.20 22.96 -4.22
CA PRO A 32 -15.42 22.97 -5.65
C PRO A 32 -16.92 23.09 -5.97
N GLY A 33 -17.22 23.71 -7.11
CA GLY A 33 -18.57 23.69 -7.69
C GLY A 33 -18.95 22.30 -8.23
N ALA A 34 -19.96 22.26 -9.11
CA ALA A 34 -20.41 21.02 -9.74
C ALA A 34 -19.25 20.32 -10.48
N ILE A 35 -19.13 19.00 -10.31
CA ILE A 35 -18.09 18.19 -10.95
C ILE A 35 -18.51 17.90 -12.40
N PRO A 36 -17.75 18.36 -13.42
CA PRO A 36 -18.12 18.15 -14.82
C PRO A 36 -18.16 16.67 -15.19
N GLY A 37 -19.25 16.24 -15.83
CA GLY A 37 -19.42 14.87 -16.30
C GLY A 37 -19.73 13.83 -15.23
N LEU A 38 -19.83 14.22 -13.95
CA LEU A 38 -20.24 13.31 -12.88
C LEU A 38 -21.71 12.94 -13.05
N LYS A 39 -22.05 11.64 -12.94
CA LYS A 39 -23.44 11.19 -13.04
C LYS A 39 -24.30 11.83 -11.95
N HIS A 40 -25.53 12.18 -12.31
CA HIS A 40 -26.50 12.83 -11.43
C HIS A 40 -26.84 12.03 -10.16
N THR A 41 -26.66 10.70 -10.19
CA THR A 41 -26.87 9.80 -9.04
C THR A 41 -25.71 9.81 -8.03
N VAL A 42 -24.59 10.47 -8.34
CA VAL A 42 -23.38 10.45 -7.52
C VAL A 42 -23.15 11.84 -6.95
N HIS A 43 -23.05 11.92 -5.62
CA HIS A 43 -22.80 13.16 -4.90
C HIS A 43 -21.56 13.02 -4.02
N LEU A 44 -20.75 14.08 -3.97
CA LEU A 44 -19.60 14.13 -3.07
C LEU A 44 -20.06 14.51 -1.67
N PHE A 45 -19.58 13.79 -0.66
CA PHE A 45 -19.68 14.20 0.74
C PHE A 45 -18.80 15.43 1.01
N ASP A 46 -19.05 16.15 2.10
CA ASP A 46 -18.32 17.39 2.40
C ASP A 46 -16.82 17.15 2.61
N HIS A 47 -16.47 16.03 3.27
CA HIS A 47 -15.08 15.61 3.36
C HIS A 47 -14.49 15.39 1.95
N GLN A 48 -15.20 14.74 1.02
CA GLN A 48 -14.69 14.55 -0.34
C GLN A 48 -14.50 15.88 -1.08
N LYS A 49 -15.44 16.81 -0.95
CA LYS A 49 -15.33 18.16 -1.51
C LYS A 49 -14.08 18.89 -1.00
N ARG A 50 -13.74 18.78 0.29
CA ARG A 50 -12.51 19.36 0.87
C ARG A 50 -11.25 18.74 0.29
N ALA A 51 -11.21 17.41 0.13
CA ALA A 51 -10.06 16.74 -0.46
C ALA A 51 -9.81 17.19 -1.91
N VAL A 52 -10.89 17.35 -2.69
CA VAL A 52 -10.82 17.90 -4.05
C VAL A 52 -10.34 19.35 -4.05
N ALA A 53 -10.87 20.19 -3.15
CA ALA A 53 -10.43 21.59 -3.00
C ALA A 53 -8.93 21.69 -2.68
N ALA A 54 -8.47 20.91 -1.70
CA ALA A 54 -7.07 20.86 -1.29
C ALA A 54 -6.16 20.38 -2.44
N ALA A 55 -6.58 19.38 -3.21
CA ALA A 55 -5.81 18.89 -4.36
C ALA A 55 -5.70 19.94 -5.46
N LEU A 56 -6.78 20.64 -5.77
CA LEU A 56 -6.77 21.74 -6.75
C LEU A 56 -5.94 22.95 -6.28
N TYR A 57 -5.95 23.25 -4.99
CA TYR A 57 -5.03 24.25 -4.41
C TYR A 57 -3.59 23.80 -4.55
N ALA A 58 -3.27 22.56 -4.12
CA ALA A 58 -1.93 22.00 -4.14
C ALA A 58 -1.32 21.91 -5.55
N LYS A 59 -2.15 21.76 -6.58
CA LYS A 59 -1.73 21.87 -7.99
C LYS A 59 -1.02 23.19 -8.29
N ASN A 60 -1.56 24.29 -7.77
CA ASN A 60 -1.09 25.66 -8.00
C ASN A 60 -0.15 26.15 -6.90
N SER A 61 0.02 25.38 -5.82
CA SER A 61 0.97 25.69 -4.76
C SER A 61 2.40 25.40 -5.21
N ARG A 62 3.37 25.82 -4.38
CA ARG A 62 4.79 25.57 -4.66
C ARG A 62 5.12 24.09 -4.84
N PHE A 63 4.38 23.17 -4.21
CA PHE A 63 4.61 21.71 -4.25
C PHE A 63 4.15 21.04 -5.55
N LYS A 64 3.27 21.73 -6.31
CA LYS A 64 2.61 21.19 -7.52
C LYS A 64 2.00 19.81 -7.29
N GLY A 65 1.41 19.58 -6.12
CA GLY A 65 0.94 18.25 -5.73
C GLY A 65 0.76 18.09 -4.23
N MET A 66 0.16 16.98 -3.83
CA MET A 66 -0.06 16.65 -2.42
C MET A 66 -0.15 15.14 -2.19
N ILE A 67 -0.10 14.77 -0.92
CA ILE A 67 -0.36 13.42 -0.40
C ILE A 67 -1.75 13.41 0.22
N LEU A 68 -2.70 12.70 -0.38
CA LEU A 68 -3.99 12.40 0.23
C LEU A 68 -3.80 11.21 1.19
N ALA A 69 -3.55 11.55 2.45
CA ALA A 69 -3.17 10.64 3.52
C ALA A 69 -4.35 10.07 4.33
N ASP A 70 -5.58 10.24 3.82
CA ASP A 70 -6.77 9.80 4.53
C ASP A 70 -6.81 8.28 4.74
N PRO A 71 -7.37 7.81 5.87
CA PRO A 71 -7.65 6.40 6.11
C PRO A 71 -8.47 5.72 4.98
N PRO A 72 -8.48 4.38 4.92
CA PRO A 72 -9.42 3.65 4.07
C PRO A 72 -10.88 4.03 4.38
N GLY A 73 -11.72 4.18 3.35
CA GLY A 73 -13.15 4.52 3.49
C GLY A 73 -13.52 5.94 3.06
N PHE A 74 -12.58 6.88 3.05
CA PHE A 74 -12.80 8.30 2.67
C PHE A 74 -13.10 8.58 1.18
N GLY A 75 -13.30 7.54 0.35
CA GLY A 75 -13.60 7.72 -1.08
C GLY A 75 -12.50 8.38 -1.90
N LYS A 76 -11.22 8.12 -1.57
CA LYS A 76 -10.05 8.74 -2.25
C LYS A 76 -10.10 8.63 -3.78
N THR A 77 -10.60 7.52 -4.34
CA THR A 77 -10.76 7.35 -5.79
C THR A 77 -11.69 8.40 -6.40
N LEU A 78 -12.86 8.61 -5.80
CA LEU A 78 -13.82 9.63 -6.26
C LEU A 78 -13.23 11.04 -6.14
N CYS A 79 -12.48 11.33 -5.08
CA CYS A 79 -11.76 12.60 -4.92
C CYS A 79 -10.73 12.82 -6.04
N ALA A 80 -9.94 11.80 -6.36
CA ALA A 80 -8.95 11.86 -7.44
C ALA A 80 -9.59 12.08 -8.81
N LEU A 81 -10.65 11.33 -9.16
CA LEU A 81 -11.36 11.49 -10.44
C LEU A 81 -12.06 12.85 -10.54
N SER A 82 -12.66 13.33 -9.45
CA SER A 82 -13.29 14.66 -9.39
C SER A 82 -12.25 15.78 -9.56
N THR A 83 -11.04 15.58 -9.03
CA THR A 83 -9.91 16.50 -9.23
C THR A 83 -9.50 16.55 -10.70
N ILE A 84 -9.38 15.40 -11.38
CA ILE A 84 -9.11 15.33 -12.82
C ILE A 84 -10.19 16.06 -13.62
N ALA A 85 -11.48 15.78 -13.33
CA ALA A 85 -12.60 16.37 -14.05
C ALA A 85 -12.62 17.90 -13.98
N LEU A 86 -12.41 18.47 -12.78
CA LEU A 86 -12.35 19.92 -12.60
C LEU A 86 -11.10 20.56 -13.21
N SER A 87 -9.96 19.87 -13.12
CA SER A 87 -8.69 20.36 -13.66
C SER A 87 -8.74 20.48 -15.18
N THR A 88 -9.28 19.45 -15.85
CA THR A 88 -9.36 19.39 -17.31
C THR A 88 -10.42 20.33 -17.88
N ALA A 89 -11.53 20.57 -17.17
CA ALA A 89 -12.58 21.49 -17.62
C ALA A 89 -12.13 22.96 -17.66
N LYS A 90 -11.25 23.39 -16.75
CA LYS A 90 -10.77 24.78 -16.70
C LYS A 90 -9.71 25.13 -17.74
N SER A 91 -9.01 24.14 -18.29
CA SER A 91 -7.79 24.35 -19.09
C SER A 91 -8.08 24.78 -20.54
N GLY A 92 -9.31 24.60 -21.04
CA GLY A 92 -9.74 24.98 -22.41
C GLY A 92 -8.99 24.31 -23.57
N SER A 93 -7.88 23.63 -23.28
CA SER A 93 -6.94 22.98 -24.19
C SER A 93 -6.51 21.63 -23.59
N ILE A 94 -6.45 20.58 -24.41
CA ILE A 94 -6.06 19.25 -23.97
C ILE A 94 -4.55 19.26 -23.70
N LYS A 95 -4.14 19.36 -22.43
CA LYS A 95 -2.74 19.22 -21.99
C LYS A 95 -2.23 17.77 -21.96
N GLY A 96 -3.01 16.85 -22.55
CA GLY A 96 -2.75 15.41 -22.61
C GLY A 96 -3.39 14.62 -21.47
N PRO A 97 -3.24 13.28 -21.47
CA PRO A 97 -3.94 12.39 -20.56
C PRO A 97 -3.43 12.52 -19.12
N CYS A 98 -4.34 12.42 -18.14
CA CYS A 98 -3.96 12.16 -16.76
C CYS A 98 -3.61 10.67 -16.60
N LEU A 99 -2.53 10.36 -15.87
CA LEU A 99 -2.08 8.99 -15.68
C LEU A 99 -2.30 8.55 -14.24
N ILE A 100 -2.91 7.39 -14.07
CA ILE A 100 -3.12 6.74 -12.78
C ILE A 100 -2.23 5.51 -12.75
N VAL A 101 -1.31 5.46 -11.78
CA VAL A 101 -0.47 4.30 -11.51
C VAL A 101 -0.93 3.65 -10.22
N ALA A 102 -1.32 2.39 -10.30
CA ALA A 102 -1.86 1.62 -9.18
C ALA A 102 -1.27 0.21 -9.12
N PRO A 103 -1.50 -0.58 -8.05
CA PRO A 103 -1.29 -2.02 -8.10
C PRO A 103 -2.11 -2.66 -9.25
N ILE A 104 -1.59 -3.72 -9.89
CA ILE A 104 -2.23 -4.38 -11.05
C ILE A 104 -3.71 -4.73 -10.78
N SER A 105 -3.99 -5.21 -9.58
CA SER A 105 -5.34 -5.57 -9.11
C SER A 105 -6.29 -4.37 -8.98
N CYS A 106 -5.76 -3.20 -8.64
CA CYS A 106 -6.55 -1.98 -8.56
C CYS A 106 -6.84 -1.38 -9.95
N CYS A 107 -6.00 -1.64 -10.98
CA CYS A 107 -6.18 -1.03 -12.30
C CYS A 107 -7.58 -1.28 -12.90
N ARG A 108 -8.09 -2.51 -12.82
CA ARG A 108 -9.45 -2.83 -13.30
C ARG A 108 -10.55 -2.19 -12.44
N GLN A 109 -10.30 -2.08 -11.14
CA GLN A 109 -11.22 -1.39 -10.23
C GLN A 109 -11.32 0.09 -10.59
N TRP A 110 -10.20 0.76 -10.87
CA TRP A 110 -10.19 2.14 -11.38
C TRP A 110 -11.03 2.31 -12.65
N MET A 111 -10.89 1.39 -13.61
CA MET A 111 -11.70 1.42 -14.83
C MET A 111 -13.21 1.29 -14.54
N ALA A 112 -13.58 0.39 -13.64
CA ALA A 112 -14.97 0.23 -13.22
C ALA A 112 -15.50 1.47 -12.46
N GLU A 113 -14.69 2.08 -11.61
CA GLU A 113 -15.06 3.29 -10.88
C GLU A 113 -15.21 4.51 -11.80
N ILE A 114 -14.35 4.66 -12.82
CA ILE A 114 -14.49 5.70 -13.86
C ILE A 114 -15.82 5.51 -14.59
N ASP A 115 -16.14 4.29 -15.02
CA ASP A 115 -17.39 4.02 -15.72
C ASP A 115 -18.62 4.22 -14.83
N ASN A 116 -18.55 3.81 -13.56
CA ASN A 116 -19.61 3.98 -12.58
C ASN A 116 -19.89 5.46 -12.27
N PHE A 117 -18.86 6.29 -12.06
CA PHE A 117 -19.03 7.68 -11.64
C PHE A 117 -19.24 8.66 -12.79
N PHE A 118 -18.59 8.45 -13.94
CA PHE A 118 -18.59 9.38 -15.08
C PHE A 118 -19.11 8.73 -16.37
N GLY A 119 -18.76 7.47 -16.61
CA GLY A 119 -19.00 6.80 -17.91
C GLY A 119 -17.95 7.16 -18.95
N GLN A 120 -17.77 6.29 -19.95
CA GLN A 120 -16.73 6.45 -20.98
C GLN A 120 -16.94 7.67 -21.90
N ASP A 121 -18.17 8.15 -22.09
CA ASP A 121 -18.43 9.33 -22.91
C ASP A 121 -17.90 10.62 -22.26
N GLN A 122 -18.07 10.74 -20.93
CA GLN A 122 -17.64 11.92 -20.18
C GLN A 122 -16.17 11.86 -19.79
N MET A 123 -15.68 10.65 -19.45
CA MET A 123 -14.30 10.41 -19.06
C MET A 123 -13.70 9.22 -19.83
N PRO A 124 -13.37 9.40 -21.13
CA PRO A 124 -12.73 8.36 -21.93
C PRO A 124 -11.47 7.87 -21.25
N SER A 125 -11.40 6.56 -21.02
CA SER A 125 -10.33 5.94 -20.24
C SER A 125 -9.85 4.63 -20.83
N ILE A 126 -8.60 4.28 -20.54
CA ILE A 126 -8.04 2.99 -20.93
C ILE A 126 -7.13 2.42 -19.83
N CYS A 127 -7.15 1.11 -19.69
CA CYS A 127 -6.14 0.37 -18.94
C CYS A 127 -4.93 0.12 -19.86
N LEU A 128 -3.70 0.17 -19.34
CA LEU A 128 -2.46 -0.12 -20.04
C LEU A 128 -1.70 -1.22 -19.30
N LEU A 129 -2.11 -2.46 -19.53
CA LEU A 129 -1.55 -3.71 -19.00
C LEU A 129 -1.25 -4.73 -20.12
N GLY A 130 -0.84 -4.25 -21.30
CA GLY A 130 -0.47 -5.07 -22.44
C GLY A 130 -1.29 -4.80 -23.71
N GLU A 131 -2.22 -3.85 -23.67
CA GLU A 131 -2.93 -3.36 -24.86
C GLU A 131 -1.94 -2.87 -25.92
N ALA A 132 -2.21 -3.22 -27.18
CA ALA A 132 -1.45 -2.75 -28.32
C ALA A 132 -1.79 -1.28 -28.59
N LEU A 133 -1.19 -0.38 -27.82
CA LEU A 133 -1.40 1.05 -27.92
C LEU A 133 -0.16 1.76 -28.47
N THR A 134 -0.36 2.75 -29.33
CA THR A 134 0.74 3.65 -29.74
C THR A 134 0.81 4.87 -28.81
N PRO A 135 1.96 5.56 -28.68
CA PRO A 135 2.07 6.79 -27.89
C PRO A 135 1.07 7.88 -28.30
N THR A 136 0.73 7.96 -29.58
CA THR A 136 -0.25 8.93 -30.11
C THR A 136 -1.68 8.62 -29.72
N ASP A 137 -2.01 7.34 -29.54
CA ASP A 137 -3.36 6.93 -29.13
C ASP A 137 -3.68 7.35 -27.69
N LEU A 138 -2.67 7.58 -26.85
CA LEU A 138 -2.86 8.06 -25.47
C LEU A 138 -3.66 9.36 -25.41
N TRP A 139 -3.50 10.23 -26.41
CA TRP A 139 -4.16 11.53 -26.50
C TRP A 139 -5.67 11.44 -26.75
N LYS A 140 -6.18 10.26 -27.11
CA LYS A 140 -7.63 10.00 -27.26
C LYS A 140 -8.34 9.88 -25.91
N TYR A 141 -7.58 9.60 -24.84
CA TYR A 141 -8.13 9.32 -23.51
C TYR A 141 -7.87 10.50 -22.57
N LYS A 142 -8.85 10.79 -21.70
CA LYS A 142 -8.66 11.74 -20.59
C LYS A 142 -7.87 11.10 -19.46
N VAL A 143 -8.07 9.79 -19.23
CA VAL A 143 -7.45 9.03 -18.15
C VAL A 143 -6.83 7.76 -18.68
N VAL A 144 -5.57 7.52 -18.34
CA VAL A 144 -4.86 6.27 -18.61
C VAL A 144 -4.56 5.62 -17.27
N VAL A 145 -4.90 4.34 -17.10
CA VAL A 145 -4.64 3.57 -15.88
C VAL A 145 -3.56 2.53 -16.19
N THR A 146 -2.49 2.48 -15.42
CA THR A 146 -1.39 1.52 -15.59
C THR A 146 -0.91 0.99 -14.24
N SER A 147 -0.01 0.01 -14.26
CA SER A 147 0.60 -0.54 -13.04
C SER A 147 2.03 -0.07 -12.80
N TYR A 148 2.44 -0.08 -11.54
CA TYR A 148 3.84 0.13 -11.15
C TYR A 148 4.81 -0.81 -11.89
N SER A 149 4.43 -2.09 -12.06
CA SER A 149 5.25 -3.08 -12.76
C SER A 149 5.36 -2.81 -14.25
N ASN A 150 4.30 -2.32 -14.90
CA ASN A 150 4.32 -1.95 -16.31
C ASN A 150 5.24 -0.74 -16.56
N VAL A 151 5.16 0.28 -15.71
CA VAL A 151 6.09 1.44 -15.76
C VAL A 151 7.54 0.97 -15.57
N ALA A 152 7.79 0.12 -14.58
CA ALA A 152 9.12 -0.44 -14.34
C ALA A 152 9.64 -1.28 -15.52
N ALA A 153 8.76 -1.97 -16.25
CA ALA A 153 9.09 -2.72 -17.45
C ALA A 153 9.48 -1.79 -18.61
N GLU A 154 8.76 -0.68 -18.82
CA GLU A 154 9.14 0.35 -19.81
C GLU A 154 10.52 0.95 -19.51
N VAL A 155 10.76 1.38 -18.27
CA VAL A 155 12.06 1.95 -17.86
C VAL A 155 13.22 0.98 -18.10
N THR A 156 13.00 -0.32 -17.91
CA THR A 156 14.03 -1.32 -18.21
C THR A 156 14.27 -1.52 -19.70
N ARG A 157 13.24 -1.42 -20.53
CA ARG A 157 13.41 -1.40 -21.98
C ARG A 157 14.21 -0.18 -22.43
N VAL A 158 13.95 1.00 -21.84
CA VAL A 158 14.75 2.23 -22.05
C VAL A 158 16.22 1.98 -21.70
N HIS A 159 16.52 1.51 -20.48
CA HIS A 159 17.90 1.29 -20.06
C HIS A 159 18.63 0.23 -20.90
N LYS A 160 17.93 -0.85 -21.30
CA LYS A 160 18.49 -1.86 -22.22
C LYS A 160 18.84 -1.24 -23.57
N PHE A 161 17.97 -0.38 -24.10
CA PHE A 161 18.21 0.32 -25.36
C PHE A 161 19.42 1.27 -25.24
N ILE A 162 19.50 2.09 -24.19
CA ILE A 162 20.66 2.98 -23.96
C ILE A 162 21.96 2.18 -23.92
N ARG A 163 22.02 1.08 -23.16
CA ARG A 163 23.21 0.21 -23.11
C ARG A 163 23.57 -0.38 -24.47
N SER A 164 22.57 -0.73 -25.28
CA SER A 164 22.81 -1.25 -26.63
C SER A 164 23.35 -0.17 -27.58
N VAL A 165 22.94 1.10 -27.41
CA VAL A 165 23.49 2.25 -28.11
C VAL A 165 24.94 2.49 -27.71
N ASP A 166 25.24 2.48 -26.40
CA ASP A 166 26.61 2.65 -25.90
C ASP A 166 27.54 1.54 -26.41
N ALA A 167 27.07 0.29 -26.42
CA ALA A 167 27.84 -0.84 -26.95
C ALA A 167 28.10 -0.70 -28.46
N TYR A 168 27.11 -0.25 -29.23
CA TYR A 168 27.28 0.02 -30.66
C TYR A 168 28.27 1.16 -30.92
N ASN A 169 28.15 2.28 -30.19
CA ASN A 169 29.05 3.43 -30.30
C ASN A 169 30.51 3.09 -29.92
N GLN A 170 30.71 2.11 -29.04
CA GLN A 170 32.03 1.60 -28.68
C GLN A 170 32.57 0.52 -29.64
N GLY A 171 31.86 0.21 -30.73
CA GLY A 171 32.23 -0.85 -31.68
C GLY A 171 32.09 -2.27 -31.13
N LYS A 172 31.43 -2.46 -29.97
CA LYS A 172 31.21 -3.78 -29.34
C LYS A 172 30.00 -4.52 -29.90
N ALA A 173 29.18 -3.88 -30.72
CA ALA A 173 28.04 -4.48 -31.39
C ALA A 173 28.09 -4.14 -32.89
N ALA A 174 27.92 -5.15 -33.75
CA ALA A 174 28.01 -4.99 -35.20
C ALA A 174 26.74 -4.35 -35.81
N GLN A 175 25.58 -4.54 -35.18
CA GLN A 175 24.30 -4.06 -35.69
C GLN A 175 23.82 -2.84 -34.91
N PRO A 176 23.24 -1.84 -35.59
CA PRO A 176 22.63 -0.70 -34.92
C PRO A 176 21.43 -1.16 -34.09
N PRO A 177 21.31 -0.71 -32.83
CA PRO A 177 20.24 -1.13 -31.95
C PRO A 177 18.88 -0.61 -32.43
N LYS A 178 17.86 -1.47 -32.39
CA LYS A 178 16.49 -1.10 -32.74
C LYS A 178 15.82 -0.41 -31.55
N ARG A 179 15.24 0.78 -31.77
CA ARG A 179 14.49 1.51 -30.75
C ARG A 179 13.29 0.68 -30.29
N PRO A 180 13.10 0.44 -28.97
CA PRO A 180 11.91 -0.24 -28.49
C PRO A 180 10.68 0.65 -28.66
N MET A 181 9.54 0.03 -28.98
CA MET A 181 8.24 0.70 -28.84
C MET A 181 7.89 0.81 -27.36
N LEU A 182 7.76 2.04 -26.89
CA LEU A 182 7.41 2.41 -25.52
C LEU A 182 6.18 3.29 -25.59
N VAL A 183 5.23 3.13 -24.68
CA VAL A 183 3.96 3.87 -24.71
C VAL A 183 4.09 5.12 -23.85
N LEU A 184 4.52 4.97 -22.60
CA LEU A 184 4.64 6.06 -21.63
C LEU A 184 5.98 6.79 -21.75
N LEU A 185 7.07 6.07 -22.03
CA LEU A 185 8.42 6.63 -22.07
C LEU A 185 8.98 6.75 -23.49
N SER A 186 8.09 6.99 -24.46
CA SER A 186 8.50 7.28 -25.83
C SER A 186 9.14 8.65 -25.93
N GLY A 187 10.29 8.76 -26.60
CA GLY A 187 10.86 10.09 -26.89
C GLY A 187 10.07 10.89 -27.93
N MET A 188 9.01 10.34 -28.53
CA MET A 188 8.02 11.17 -29.27
C MET A 188 7.21 12.08 -28.34
N LEU A 189 7.12 11.72 -27.05
CA LEU A 189 6.44 12.53 -26.04
C LEU A 189 7.35 13.64 -25.48
N GLU A 190 8.65 13.55 -25.75
CA GLU A 190 9.62 14.61 -25.43
C GLU A 190 9.49 15.72 -26.49
N GLN A 191 8.64 16.72 -26.22
CA GLN A 191 8.53 17.91 -27.06
C GLN A 191 9.60 18.94 -26.68
N GLU A 192 10.11 19.71 -27.63
CA GLU A 192 10.93 20.91 -27.43
C GLU A 192 10.07 22.14 -27.77
N PRO A 193 9.85 23.10 -26.83
CA PRO A 193 10.24 23.07 -25.42
C PRO A 193 9.49 21.99 -24.63
N ARG A 194 10.11 21.46 -23.57
CA ARG A 194 9.62 20.35 -22.74
C ARG A 194 8.22 20.62 -22.19
N ARG A 195 7.20 20.18 -22.91
CA ARG A 195 5.80 20.20 -22.46
C ARG A 195 5.53 18.94 -21.64
N PRO A 196 4.81 19.07 -20.51
CA PRO A 196 4.32 17.90 -19.78
C PRO A 196 3.42 17.06 -20.69
N MET A 197 3.47 15.73 -20.53
CA MET A 197 2.57 14.78 -21.17
C MET A 197 1.13 14.94 -20.66
N GLY A 198 0.97 15.34 -19.40
CA GLY A 198 -0.34 15.47 -18.77
C GLY A 198 -0.29 16.33 -17.51
N GLU A 199 -1.47 16.79 -17.07
CA GLU A 199 -1.56 17.63 -15.87
C GLU A 199 -1.31 16.84 -14.57
N TRP A 200 -1.83 15.62 -14.49
CA TRP A 200 -1.81 14.83 -13.26
C TRP A 200 -1.17 13.46 -13.45
N LEU A 201 -0.19 13.17 -12.59
CA LEU A 201 0.21 11.82 -12.21
C LEU A 201 -0.48 11.47 -10.88
N ILE A 202 -1.30 10.43 -10.86
CA ILE A 202 -1.94 9.92 -9.65
C ILE A 202 -1.27 8.61 -9.27
N LEU A 203 -0.76 8.53 -8.04
CA LEU A 203 -0.13 7.35 -7.49
C LEU A 203 -1.06 6.76 -6.42
N ASP A 204 -1.72 5.67 -6.75
CA ASP A 204 -2.58 4.93 -5.82
C ASP A 204 -1.75 3.91 -5.02
N GLU A 205 -2.05 3.77 -3.73
CA GLU A 205 -1.24 2.99 -2.79
C GLU A 205 0.26 3.38 -2.84
N ALA A 206 0.52 4.70 -2.74
CA ALA A 206 1.84 5.30 -2.92
C ALA A 206 2.94 4.77 -1.98
N HIS A 207 2.60 4.00 -0.95
CA HIS A 207 3.57 3.22 -0.18
C HIS A 207 4.39 2.24 -1.05
N ALA A 208 3.92 1.91 -2.26
CA ALA A 208 4.65 1.12 -3.26
C ALA A 208 6.01 1.72 -3.67
N ILE A 209 6.18 3.05 -3.55
CA ILE A 209 7.43 3.75 -3.89
C ILE A 209 8.29 4.13 -2.68
N LYS A 210 7.94 3.71 -1.46
CA LYS A 210 8.65 4.12 -0.23
C LYS A 210 10.15 3.79 -0.22
N ASN A 211 10.54 2.68 -0.87
CA ASN A 211 11.94 2.26 -0.91
C ASN A 211 12.66 2.99 -2.06
N ARG A 212 13.42 4.02 -1.73
CA ARG A 212 14.22 4.82 -2.67
C ARG A 212 15.25 4.03 -3.49
N GLU A 213 15.64 2.84 -3.04
CA GLU A 213 16.59 1.95 -3.71
C GLU A 213 15.89 0.96 -4.65
N SER A 214 14.56 0.92 -4.61
CA SER A 214 13.78 0.01 -5.46
C SER A 214 13.74 0.49 -6.91
N ARG A 215 13.69 -0.48 -7.82
CA ARG A 215 13.45 -0.20 -9.24
C ARG A 215 12.12 0.52 -9.46
N THR A 216 11.09 0.22 -8.66
CA THR A 216 9.78 0.87 -8.73
C THR A 216 9.89 2.36 -8.45
N TYR A 217 10.55 2.76 -7.36
CA TYR A 217 10.78 4.17 -7.03
C TYR A 217 11.47 4.89 -8.18
N HIS A 218 12.62 4.39 -8.66
CA HIS A 218 13.36 5.01 -9.74
C HIS A 218 12.53 5.15 -11.02
N SER A 219 11.72 4.14 -11.33
CA SER A 219 10.89 4.15 -12.53
C SER A 219 9.79 5.21 -12.45
N ILE A 220 9.18 5.37 -11.29
CA ILE A 220 8.16 6.39 -11.04
C ILE A 220 8.79 7.78 -10.97
N SER A 221 9.98 7.94 -10.38
CA SER A 221 10.71 9.22 -10.38
C SER A 221 11.01 9.68 -11.81
N THR A 222 11.39 8.79 -12.72
CA THR A 222 11.60 9.13 -14.14
C THR A 222 10.29 9.55 -14.81
N LEU A 223 9.21 8.80 -14.59
CA LEU A 223 7.89 9.10 -15.14
C LEU A 223 7.31 10.42 -14.61
N ARG A 224 7.52 10.73 -13.32
CA ARG A 224 7.04 11.94 -12.64
C ARG A 224 7.49 13.23 -13.35
N LEU A 225 8.65 13.21 -14.01
CA LEU A 225 9.16 14.37 -14.76
C LEU A 225 8.29 14.76 -15.97
N GLN A 226 7.40 13.87 -16.43
CA GLN A 226 6.52 14.11 -17.57
C GLN A 226 5.18 14.76 -17.19
N PHE A 227 4.93 15.04 -15.91
CA PHE A 227 3.66 15.60 -15.45
C PHE A 227 3.85 16.92 -14.72
N ASP A 228 2.85 17.81 -14.79
CA ASP A 228 2.88 19.06 -14.04
C ASP A 228 2.72 18.80 -12.54
N SER A 229 1.70 18.00 -12.19
CA SER A 229 1.30 17.78 -10.82
C SER A 229 1.22 16.31 -10.42
N CYS A 230 1.35 16.05 -9.11
CA CYS A 230 1.30 14.71 -8.55
C CYS A 230 0.32 14.62 -7.38
N LEU A 231 -0.61 13.67 -7.44
CA LEU A 231 -1.49 13.32 -6.34
C LEU A 231 -1.16 11.91 -5.85
N MET A 232 -0.62 11.80 -4.64
CA MET A 232 -0.30 10.51 -4.03
C MET A 232 -1.40 10.12 -3.05
N MET A 233 -1.93 8.91 -3.15
CA MET A 233 -2.94 8.39 -2.24
C MET A 233 -2.34 7.24 -1.44
N THR A 234 -2.32 7.37 -0.12
CA THR A 234 -1.86 6.32 0.79
C THR A 234 -2.47 6.53 2.16
N GLY A 235 -3.04 5.49 2.78
CA GLY A 235 -3.58 5.63 4.14
C GLY A 235 -2.50 5.75 5.22
N THR A 236 -1.25 5.41 4.86
CA THR A 236 -0.10 5.36 5.76
C THR A 236 1.10 6.01 5.06
N PRO A 237 1.22 7.34 5.08
CA PRO A 237 2.34 8.03 4.46
C PRO A 237 3.70 7.66 5.07
N LEU A 238 3.74 7.30 6.36
CA LEU A 238 4.96 6.89 7.07
C LEU A 238 4.85 5.42 7.49
N ASP A 239 5.36 4.51 6.66
CA ASP A 239 5.08 3.07 6.82
C ASP A 239 6.09 2.33 7.73
N ASN A 240 7.40 2.40 7.49
CA ASN A 240 8.40 1.69 8.32
C ASN A 240 9.30 2.61 9.12
N LYS A 241 9.68 3.74 8.52
CA LYS A 241 10.65 4.69 9.05
C LYS A 241 10.18 6.09 8.69
N TRP A 242 10.49 7.06 9.54
CA TRP A 242 10.28 8.49 9.19
C TRP A 242 10.99 8.85 7.86
N SER A 243 12.12 8.21 7.55
CA SER A 243 12.87 8.44 6.30
C SER A 243 12.16 7.93 5.05
N ASP A 244 11.15 7.06 5.17
CA ASP A 244 10.32 6.64 4.03
C ASP A 244 9.56 7.84 3.43
N GLY A 245 9.27 8.87 4.24
CA GLY A 245 8.62 10.09 3.77
C GLY A 245 9.42 10.84 2.70
N TYR A 246 10.75 10.66 2.63
CA TYR A 246 11.55 11.28 1.57
C TYR A 246 11.10 10.82 0.17
N ALA A 247 10.72 9.55 0.01
CA ALA A 247 10.33 9.03 -1.30
C ALA A 247 9.02 9.64 -1.80
N LEU A 248 8.12 10.02 -0.89
CA LEU A 248 6.90 10.76 -1.24
C LEU A 248 7.23 12.24 -1.49
N LEU A 249 8.02 12.86 -0.63
CA LEU A 249 8.44 14.25 -0.79
C LEU A 249 9.17 14.47 -2.11
N SER A 250 10.05 13.57 -2.53
CA SER A 250 10.79 13.70 -3.79
C SER A 250 9.90 13.70 -5.04
N MET A 251 8.64 13.28 -4.93
CA MET A 251 7.64 13.37 -6.00
C MET A 251 6.94 14.73 -6.05
N LEU A 252 7.15 15.59 -5.06
CA LEU A 252 6.64 16.95 -5.01
C LEU A 252 7.74 17.91 -5.45
N HIS A 253 7.45 18.71 -6.46
CA HIS A 253 8.43 19.64 -7.02
C HIS A 253 8.25 21.00 -6.36
N GLY A 254 9.33 21.70 -5.99
CA GLY A 254 9.27 23.08 -5.48
C GLY A 254 9.57 23.26 -3.99
N HIS A 255 10.23 22.29 -3.37
CA HIS A 255 10.89 22.45 -2.08
C HIS A 255 12.43 22.33 -2.20
N PRO A 256 13.22 22.87 -1.26
CA PRO A 256 14.68 22.83 -1.33
C PRO A 256 15.29 21.42 -1.13
N ILE A 257 14.51 20.43 -0.67
CA ILE A 257 14.97 19.08 -0.33
C ILE A 257 15.09 18.18 -1.57
N ASN A 258 16.08 18.41 -2.41
CA ASN A 258 16.24 17.66 -3.67
C ASN A 258 17.08 16.37 -3.56
N SER A 259 17.66 16.08 -2.40
CA SER A 259 18.47 14.88 -2.17
C SER A 259 18.20 14.27 -0.79
N PHE A 260 18.46 12.97 -0.66
CA PHE A 260 18.30 12.27 0.62
C PHE A 260 19.24 12.83 1.70
N LEU A 261 20.43 13.29 1.31
CA LEU A 261 21.38 13.91 2.23
C LEU A 261 20.83 15.24 2.79
N LEU A 262 20.25 16.10 1.94
CA LEU A 262 19.59 17.32 2.38
C LEU A 262 18.35 17.04 3.23
N PHE A 263 17.61 15.98 2.91
CA PHE A 263 16.47 15.54 3.72
C PHE A 263 16.91 15.16 5.14
N GLN A 264 17.99 14.40 5.28
CA GLN A 264 18.55 14.08 6.59
C GLN A 264 19.05 15.33 7.32
N ALA A 265 19.74 16.24 6.63
CA ALA A 265 20.24 17.48 7.21
C ALA A 265 19.10 18.41 7.70
N ALA A 266 17.96 18.44 6.98
CA ALA A 266 16.82 19.27 7.36
C ALA A 266 16.12 18.78 8.64
N PHE A 267 16.09 17.46 8.86
CA PHE A 267 15.23 16.83 9.88
C PHE A 267 15.99 16.03 10.97
N ILE A 268 17.33 15.95 10.93
CA ILE A 268 18.13 15.31 11.98
C ILE A 268 19.31 16.19 12.38
N GLN A 269 19.59 16.22 13.69
CA GLN A 269 20.63 17.05 14.29
C GLN A 269 22.08 16.52 14.09
N SER A 270 22.30 15.20 14.03
CA SER A 270 23.63 14.61 13.81
C SER A 270 23.55 13.22 13.16
N LEU A 271 24.28 13.04 12.05
CA LEU A 271 24.39 11.77 11.31
C LEU A 271 25.28 10.72 12.01
N SER A 272 26.13 11.13 12.97
CA SER A 272 27.20 10.26 13.46
C SER A 272 26.89 9.53 14.78
N THR A 273 26.03 10.06 15.66
CA THR A 273 25.68 9.42 16.95
C THR A 273 24.37 9.95 17.60
N GLY A 274 23.40 10.45 16.80
CA GLY A 274 22.09 10.94 17.27
C GLY A 274 20.92 9.98 16.98
N PRO A 275 19.72 10.19 17.54
CA PRO A 275 18.58 9.27 17.42
C PRO A 275 18.17 9.07 15.96
N ASP A 276 17.78 7.83 15.61
CA ASP A 276 17.31 7.41 14.27
C ASP A 276 15.97 8.07 13.86
N PHE A 277 15.50 9.10 14.57
CA PHE A 277 14.19 9.73 14.44
C PHE A 277 14.28 11.25 14.75
N PRO A 278 13.56 12.13 14.04
CA PRO A 278 13.54 13.57 14.30
C PRO A 278 13.07 13.90 15.72
N GLN A 279 13.81 14.76 16.42
CA GLN A 279 13.53 15.17 17.80
C GLN A 279 13.46 16.69 17.92
N GLY A 280 12.79 17.18 18.96
CA GLY A 280 12.67 18.60 19.28
C GLY A 280 12.21 19.45 18.09
N PHE A 281 12.98 20.49 17.78
CA PHE A 281 12.70 21.41 16.67
C PHE A 281 12.69 20.74 15.28
N HIS A 282 13.56 19.76 15.03
CA HIS A 282 13.55 19.05 13.75
C HIS A 282 12.28 18.20 13.56
N ARG A 283 11.71 17.67 14.65
CA ARG A 283 10.40 16.99 14.62
C ARG A 283 9.30 17.96 14.22
N GLN A 284 9.28 19.17 14.79
CA GLN A 284 8.30 20.20 14.44
C GLN A 284 8.42 20.64 12.97
N ARG A 285 9.65 20.87 12.48
CA ARG A 285 9.89 21.15 11.05
C ARG A 285 9.35 20.02 10.16
N TYR A 286 9.56 18.77 10.56
CA TYR A 286 9.08 17.62 9.79
C TYR A 286 7.55 17.55 9.75
N ILE A 287 6.89 17.77 10.89
CA ILE A 287 5.43 17.86 10.99
C ILE A 287 4.89 18.98 10.08
N GLN A 288 5.49 20.17 10.11
CA GLN A 288 5.09 21.27 9.22
C GLN A 288 5.24 20.90 7.74
N MET A 289 6.35 20.27 7.36
CA MET A 289 6.57 19.83 5.98
C MET A 289 5.47 18.85 5.54
N LEU A 290 5.20 17.85 6.37
CA LEU A 290 4.18 16.85 6.09
C LEU A 290 2.79 17.48 6.05
N ASP A 291 2.45 18.38 6.97
CA ASP A 291 1.16 19.09 6.94
C ASP A 291 1.07 19.92 5.65
N ALA A 292 2.08 20.72 5.30
CA ALA A 292 2.06 21.54 4.09
C ALA A 292 1.77 20.73 2.82
N CYS A 293 2.28 19.50 2.74
CA CYS A 293 2.17 18.67 1.56
C CYS A 293 1.15 17.53 1.64
N SER A 294 0.42 17.35 2.74
CA SER A 294 -0.52 16.23 2.90
C SER A 294 -1.86 16.65 3.50
N LEU A 295 -2.91 15.86 3.25
CA LEU A 295 -4.20 15.99 3.90
C LEU A 295 -4.53 14.66 4.58
N ARG A 296 -4.61 14.66 5.92
CA ARG A 296 -5.05 13.51 6.72
C ARG A 296 -6.17 13.95 7.66
N ARG A 297 -7.25 13.19 7.69
CA ARG A 297 -8.40 13.43 8.55
C ARG A 297 -8.65 12.27 9.51
N PRO A 298 -9.22 12.54 10.69
CA PRO A 298 -9.47 11.50 11.67
C PRO A 298 -10.61 10.60 11.18
N GLN A 299 -10.55 9.30 11.46
CA GLN A 299 -11.62 8.35 11.12
C GLN A 299 -12.99 8.78 11.68
N SER A 300 -13.00 9.50 12.82
CA SER A 300 -14.21 10.07 13.42
C SER A 300 -14.94 11.05 12.49
N ALA A 301 -14.25 11.70 11.54
CA ALA A 301 -14.87 12.62 10.59
C ALA A 301 -15.88 11.96 9.66
N ILE A 302 -15.84 10.63 9.56
CA ILE A 302 -16.81 9.86 8.79
C ILE A 302 -17.61 8.90 9.67
N GLN A 303 -17.33 8.81 10.97
CA GLN A 303 -17.89 7.78 11.87
C GLN A 303 -19.42 7.81 11.98
N GLU A 304 -20.09 8.96 11.88
CA GLU A 304 -21.57 8.98 11.83
C GLU A 304 -22.16 8.26 10.61
N GLU A 305 -21.36 8.10 9.55
CA GLU A 305 -21.72 7.34 8.33
C GLU A 305 -21.42 5.83 8.46
N PHE A 306 -20.71 5.39 9.52
CA PHE A 306 -20.38 3.99 9.77
C PHE A 306 -21.02 3.54 11.09
N PRO A 307 -21.83 2.49 11.11
CA PRO A 307 -22.41 2.05 12.37
C PRO A 307 -21.29 1.62 13.34
N ASP A 308 -21.49 1.80 14.66
CA ASP A 308 -20.54 1.38 15.70
C ASP A 308 -20.46 -0.16 15.74
N ILE A 309 -19.51 -0.68 14.96
CA ILE A 309 -19.60 -2.04 14.44
C ILE A 309 -18.44 -2.93 14.89
N ASP A 310 -17.39 -2.38 15.48
CA ASP A 310 -16.15 -3.12 15.74
C ASP A 310 -16.10 -3.74 17.13
N ARG A 311 -16.01 -5.07 17.15
CA ARG A 311 -15.67 -5.85 18.36
C ARG A 311 -14.38 -6.61 18.10
N LYS A 312 -13.23 -5.93 18.17
CA LYS A 312 -11.92 -6.58 18.16
C LYS A 312 -11.77 -7.47 19.40
N ARG A 313 -11.47 -8.74 19.19
CA ARG A 313 -11.27 -9.75 20.23
C ARG A 313 -9.93 -10.43 19.99
N ILE A 314 -9.07 -10.37 21.01
CA ILE A 314 -7.82 -11.13 21.01
C ILE A 314 -8.14 -12.50 21.62
N VAL A 315 -7.92 -13.56 20.85
CA VAL A 315 -8.09 -14.95 21.30
C VAL A 315 -6.71 -15.52 21.59
N THR A 316 -6.41 -15.74 22.86
CA THR A 316 -5.15 -16.36 23.28
C THR A 316 -5.30 -17.87 23.41
N PHE A 317 -4.23 -18.60 23.11
CA PHE A 317 -4.21 -20.05 23.26
C PHE A 317 -2.78 -20.58 23.46
N PRO A 318 -2.59 -21.67 24.22
CA PRO A 318 -1.30 -22.35 24.30
C PRO A 318 -1.05 -23.13 23.00
N LEU A 319 0.20 -23.12 22.51
CA LEU A 319 0.64 -24.02 21.44
C LEU A 319 0.91 -25.43 21.98
N ASP A 320 0.96 -26.41 21.08
CA ASP A 320 1.43 -27.75 21.42
C ASP A 320 2.86 -27.65 22.02
N PRO A 321 3.19 -28.39 23.11
CA PRO A 321 4.43 -28.17 23.85
C PRO A 321 5.70 -28.28 22.99
N GLU A 322 5.73 -29.23 22.05
CA GLU A 322 6.86 -29.43 21.15
C GLU A 322 6.98 -28.30 20.12
N ASP A 323 5.87 -27.83 19.56
CA ASP A 323 5.85 -26.72 18.59
C ASP A 323 6.29 -25.41 19.24
N ARG A 324 5.82 -25.16 20.47
CA ARG A 324 6.27 -24.03 21.29
C ARG A 324 7.76 -24.09 21.52
N ARG A 325 8.28 -25.26 21.94
CA ARG A 325 9.72 -25.46 22.20
C ARG A 325 10.54 -25.18 20.94
N ARG A 326 10.19 -25.81 19.81
CA ARG A 326 10.90 -25.65 18.53
C ARG A 326 10.84 -24.21 17.99
N SER A 327 9.69 -23.55 18.11
CA SER A 327 9.52 -22.15 17.77
C SER A 327 10.47 -21.25 18.59
N ASN A 328 10.47 -21.43 19.92
CA ASN A 328 11.27 -20.62 20.81
C ASN A 328 12.78 -20.89 20.64
N ASP A 329 13.18 -22.15 20.44
CA ASP A 329 14.56 -22.54 20.12
C ASP A 329 15.06 -21.86 18.83
N ALA A 330 14.24 -21.89 17.77
CA ALA A 330 14.54 -21.20 16.52
C ALA A 330 14.65 -19.68 16.71
N TYR A 331 13.78 -19.07 17.53
CA TYR A 331 13.90 -17.66 17.88
C TYR A 331 15.18 -17.34 18.66
N HIS A 332 15.61 -18.20 19.59
CA HIS A 332 16.90 -18.04 20.26
C HIS A 332 18.08 -18.14 19.29
N MET A 333 18.01 -19.03 18.30
CA MET A 333 18.98 -19.08 17.20
C MET A 333 19.00 -17.78 16.39
N PHE A 334 17.84 -17.20 16.09
CA PHE A 334 17.75 -15.88 15.45
C PHE A 334 18.48 -14.81 16.27
N LYS A 335 18.24 -14.76 17.59
CA LYS A 335 18.88 -13.78 18.48
C LYS A 335 20.40 -13.98 18.54
N LYS A 336 20.88 -15.22 18.64
CA LYS A 336 22.31 -15.56 18.62
C LYS A 336 23.00 -15.20 17.30
N ALA A 337 22.30 -15.38 16.18
CA ALA A 337 22.82 -15.08 14.84
C ALA A 337 22.92 -13.58 14.55
N ARG A 338 22.15 -12.74 15.25
CA ARG A 338 22.08 -11.29 15.04
C ARG A 338 23.21 -10.55 15.79
N ARG A 339 24.47 -10.83 15.43
CA ARG A 339 25.66 -10.11 15.93
C ARG A 339 25.88 -8.77 15.20
N PRO A 340 26.55 -7.76 15.82
CA PRO A 340 26.96 -6.53 15.14
C PRO A 340 27.75 -6.86 13.87
N GLY A 341 27.34 -6.32 12.72
CA GLY A 341 27.97 -6.60 11.41
C GLY A 341 27.32 -7.72 10.58
N SER A 342 26.48 -8.59 11.15
CA SER A 342 25.79 -9.68 10.42
C SER A 342 24.27 -9.63 10.60
N LYS A 343 23.66 -8.48 10.26
CA LYS A 343 22.19 -8.31 10.34
C LYS A 343 21.40 -9.28 9.43
N LEU A 344 22.04 -9.90 8.45
CA LEU A 344 21.37 -10.67 7.38
C LEU A 344 21.31 -12.20 7.62
N ALA A 345 22.12 -12.77 8.51
CA ALA A 345 22.25 -14.22 8.68
C ALA A 345 21.12 -14.88 9.51
N GLY A 346 20.40 -14.09 10.33
CA GLY A 346 19.41 -14.62 11.27
C GLY A 346 18.01 -14.87 10.71
N TRP A 347 17.63 -14.24 9.59
CA TRP A 347 16.23 -14.22 9.11
C TRP A 347 15.63 -15.60 8.86
N LYS A 348 16.43 -16.57 8.41
CA LYS A 348 15.97 -17.95 8.20
C LYS A 348 15.41 -18.58 9.49
N TYR A 349 16.01 -18.28 10.64
CA TYR A 349 15.60 -18.81 11.95
C TYR A 349 14.34 -18.11 12.46
N LEU A 350 14.19 -16.82 12.15
CA LEU A 350 12.98 -16.06 12.49
C LEU A 350 11.76 -16.60 11.72
N ILE A 351 11.91 -16.83 10.41
CA ILE A 351 10.86 -17.43 9.59
C ILE A 351 10.56 -18.86 10.06
N GLN A 352 11.59 -19.64 10.39
CA GLN A 352 11.40 -21.00 10.93
C GLN A 352 10.65 -20.99 12.27
N ALA A 353 10.94 -20.05 13.17
CA ALA A 353 10.20 -19.87 14.41
C ALA A 353 8.71 -19.59 14.13
N GLN A 354 8.41 -18.70 13.17
CA GLN A 354 7.04 -18.42 12.74
C GLN A 354 6.34 -19.66 12.16
N GLN A 355 7.03 -20.44 11.32
CA GLN A 355 6.47 -21.67 10.75
C GLN A 355 6.08 -22.66 11.85
N TYR A 356 6.95 -22.93 12.84
CA TYR A 356 6.60 -23.79 13.98
C TYR A 356 5.42 -23.25 14.80
N ALA A 357 5.36 -21.93 15.04
CA ALA A 357 4.27 -21.33 15.80
C ALA A 357 2.90 -21.41 15.09
N TYR A 358 2.91 -21.56 13.77
CA TYR A 358 1.70 -21.63 12.94
C TYR A 358 1.30 -23.08 12.68
N HIS A 359 2.20 -23.86 12.09
CA HIS A 359 1.97 -25.27 11.80
C HIS A 359 3.27 -26.03 11.47
N PRO A 360 3.52 -27.22 12.05
CA PRO A 360 4.73 -28.03 11.80
C PRO A 360 5.03 -28.31 10.32
N MET A 361 3.99 -28.62 9.54
CA MET A 361 4.13 -28.90 8.10
C MET A 361 4.70 -27.74 7.28
N LEU A 362 4.59 -26.49 7.75
CA LEU A 362 5.18 -25.35 7.02
C LEU A 362 6.71 -25.40 7.03
N VAL A 363 7.32 -26.01 8.04
CA VAL A 363 8.77 -26.10 8.18
C VAL A 363 9.40 -26.99 7.10
N GLU A 364 8.61 -27.90 6.53
CA GLU A 364 9.02 -28.76 5.44
C GLU A 364 9.25 -27.94 4.15
N LEU A 365 8.53 -26.82 3.98
CA LEU A 365 8.61 -25.92 2.82
C LEU A 365 9.87 -25.02 2.89
N LYS A 366 11.04 -25.64 2.73
CA LYS A 366 12.34 -24.94 2.78
C LYS A 366 12.47 -23.84 1.72
N PHE A 367 11.91 -24.06 0.52
CA PHE A 367 11.94 -23.06 -0.56
C PHE A 367 11.18 -21.78 -0.19
N GLU A 368 10.03 -21.92 0.50
CA GLU A 368 9.25 -20.79 1.01
C GLU A 368 10.09 -20.05 2.05
N ARG A 369 10.65 -20.77 3.03
CA ARG A 369 11.49 -20.16 4.07
C ARG A 369 12.65 -19.35 3.48
N ASP A 370 13.34 -19.89 2.48
CA ASP A 370 14.47 -19.21 1.86
C ASP A 370 14.01 -18.00 1.03
N ALA A 371 12.86 -18.08 0.36
CA ALA A 371 12.26 -16.95 -0.34
C ALA A 371 11.85 -15.82 0.62
N LEU A 372 11.17 -16.16 1.72
CA LEU A 372 10.77 -15.21 2.75
C LEU A 372 11.98 -14.57 3.44
N ALA A 373 13.03 -15.35 3.72
CA ALA A 373 14.27 -14.82 4.27
C ALA A 373 14.95 -13.85 3.29
N ARG A 374 14.91 -14.12 1.97
CA ARG A 374 15.43 -13.18 0.95
C ARG A 374 14.60 -11.90 0.88
N ALA A 375 13.27 -11.97 0.91
CA ALA A 375 12.40 -10.81 0.88
C ALA A 375 12.62 -9.89 2.09
N MET A 376 12.67 -10.48 3.30
CA MET A 376 12.99 -9.75 4.54
C MET A 376 14.37 -9.08 4.49
N ARG A 377 15.37 -9.69 3.84
CA ARG A 377 16.70 -9.07 3.67
C ARG A 377 16.66 -7.80 2.82
N ARG A 378 15.69 -7.66 1.91
CA ARG A 378 15.62 -6.53 0.96
C ARG A 378 14.62 -5.44 1.36
N ASN A 379 13.94 -5.57 2.52
CA ASN A 379 12.80 -4.69 2.90
C ASN A 379 11.72 -4.59 1.80
N GLU A 380 11.59 -5.63 0.97
CA GLU A 380 10.60 -5.69 -0.10
C GLU A 380 9.25 -6.19 0.46
N ALA A 381 8.14 -5.77 -0.16
CA ALA A 381 6.84 -6.34 0.14
C ALA A 381 6.89 -7.86 -0.14
N MET A 382 6.26 -8.66 0.73
CA MET A 382 6.00 -10.08 0.47
C MET A 382 5.05 -10.18 -0.73
N GLU A 383 5.61 -10.25 -1.94
CA GLU A 383 4.91 -10.75 -3.12
C GLU A 383 5.36 -12.19 -3.36
N THR A 384 4.38 -13.08 -3.47
CA THR A 384 4.59 -14.50 -3.70
C THR A 384 5.35 -14.71 -5.00
N PHE A 385 6.51 -15.36 -4.89
CA PHE A 385 7.20 -15.92 -6.05
C PHE A 385 6.50 -17.21 -6.45
N GLU A 386 5.94 -17.23 -7.66
CA GLU A 386 5.81 -18.45 -8.44
C GLU A 386 6.53 -18.20 -9.76
N GLN A 387 7.62 -18.94 -9.99
CA GLN A 387 8.02 -19.55 -11.28
C GLN A 387 9.51 -19.93 -11.24
N GLY A 388 9.80 -21.18 -11.62
CA GLY A 388 11.11 -21.56 -12.17
C GLY A 388 11.93 -22.62 -11.44
N ASN A 389 11.39 -23.40 -10.50
CA ASN A 389 12.13 -24.54 -9.93
C ASN A 389 11.26 -25.81 -9.87
N GLU A 390 11.55 -26.77 -10.75
CA GLU A 390 10.86 -28.06 -10.81
C GLU A 390 10.89 -28.79 -9.46
N ALA A 391 12.04 -28.79 -8.76
CA ALA A 391 12.18 -29.44 -7.45
C ALA A 391 11.29 -28.84 -6.36
N ALA A 392 11.01 -27.53 -6.42
CA ALA A 392 10.07 -26.89 -5.50
C ALA A 392 8.62 -27.27 -5.80
N THR A 393 8.32 -27.53 -7.08
CA THR A 393 6.99 -27.94 -7.55
C THR A 393 6.67 -29.36 -7.09
N ASP A 394 7.62 -30.30 -7.26
CA ASP A 394 7.45 -31.69 -6.80
C ASP A 394 7.27 -31.79 -5.29
N GLN A 395 8.08 -31.03 -4.53
CA GLN A 395 7.95 -30.98 -3.08
C GLN A 395 6.56 -30.46 -2.67
N LEU A 396 6.05 -29.43 -3.35
CA LEU A 396 4.73 -28.86 -3.05
C LEU A 396 3.60 -29.85 -3.36
N VAL A 397 3.67 -30.59 -4.45
CA VAL A 397 2.67 -31.62 -4.81
C VAL A 397 2.62 -32.71 -3.73
N GLN A 398 3.78 -33.23 -3.31
CA GLN A 398 3.86 -34.24 -2.26
C GLN A 398 3.37 -33.71 -0.90
N TRP A 399 3.69 -32.47 -0.59
CA TRP A 399 3.23 -31.80 0.62
C TRP A 399 1.70 -31.66 0.65
N LYS A 400 1.08 -31.21 -0.45
CA LYS A 400 -0.38 -31.10 -0.57
C LYS A 400 -1.07 -32.46 -0.43
N LYS A 401 -0.50 -33.51 -1.03
CA LYS A 401 -1.05 -34.87 -0.91
C LYS A 401 -1.08 -35.34 0.54
N ARG A 402 -0.01 -35.10 1.32
CA ARG A 402 0.02 -35.46 2.75
C ARG A 402 -0.89 -34.59 3.60
N LEU A 403 -1.07 -33.33 3.24
CA LEU A 403 -1.96 -32.41 3.95
C LEU A 403 -3.42 -32.92 3.95
N GLU A 404 -3.85 -33.54 2.85
CA GLU A 404 -5.19 -34.13 2.73
C GLU A 404 -5.31 -35.52 3.39
N GLN A 405 -4.22 -36.06 3.97
CA GLN A 405 -4.18 -37.37 4.63
C GLN A 405 -4.03 -37.22 6.17
N ASP A 406 -4.51 -38.23 6.91
CA ASP A 406 -4.19 -38.51 8.32
C ASP A 406 -4.27 -37.33 9.31
N GLU A 407 -5.30 -36.47 9.22
CA GLU A 407 -5.47 -35.28 10.09
C GLU A 407 -4.20 -34.43 10.25
N ASN A 408 -3.26 -34.48 9.29
CA ASN A 408 -1.95 -33.84 9.41
C ASN A 408 -2.05 -32.31 9.52
N TRP A 409 -3.18 -31.74 9.08
CA TRP A 409 -3.54 -30.33 9.19
C TRP A 409 -3.87 -29.88 10.64
N LEU A 410 -3.99 -30.81 11.58
CA LEU A 410 -4.51 -30.57 12.91
C LEU A 410 -3.41 -30.07 13.87
N SER A 411 -3.17 -28.77 13.88
CA SER A 411 -2.42 -28.10 14.95
C SER A 411 -3.33 -27.42 15.96
N ARG A 412 -2.82 -27.11 17.15
CA ARG A 412 -3.58 -26.34 18.15
C ARG A 412 -4.08 -24.99 17.63
N ARG A 413 -3.31 -24.29 16.79
CA ARG A 413 -3.75 -23.03 16.15
C ARG A 413 -4.91 -23.26 15.19
N VAL A 414 -4.82 -24.30 14.35
CA VAL A 414 -5.88 -24.63 13.38
C VAL A 414 -7.17 -25.02 14.11
N ARG A 415 -7.08 -25.80 15.20
CA ARG A 415 -8.24 -26.09 16.07
C ARG A 415 -8.91 -24.82 16.57
N VAL A 416 -8.13 -23.87 17.10
CA VAL A 416 -8.65 -22.58 17.59
C VAL A 416 -9.34 -21.79 16.49
N ILE A 417 -8.80 -21.75 15.26
CA ILE A 417 -9.47 -21.12 14.11
C ILE A 417 -10.85 -21.76 13.90
N THR A 418 -10.89 -23.09 13.83
CA THR A 418 -12.15 -23.79 13.61
C THR A 418 -13.14 -23.61 14.77
N ASP A 419 -12.67 -23.61 16.02
CA ASP A 419 -13.52 -23.40 17.20
C ASP A 419 -14.09 -21.98 17.25
N VAL A 420 -13.33 -20.97 16.83
CA VAL A 420 -13.83 -19.59 16.70
C VAL A 420 -14.92 -19.49 15.64
N VAL A 421 -14.76 -20.16 14.50
CA VAL A 421 -15.79 -20.21 13.45
C VAL A 421 -17.07 -20.88 13.99
N ASP A 422 -16.93 -22.04 14.62
CA ASP A 422 -18.02 -22.85 15.18
C ASP A 422 -18.82 -22.04 16.22
N GLN A 423 -18.14 -21.54 17.25
CA GLN A 423 -18.76 -20.76 18.34
C GLN A 423 -19.41 -19.47 17.84
N HIS A 424 -18.83 -18.82 16.82
CA HIS A 424 -19.42 -17.62 16.26
C HIS A 424 -20.67 -17.95 15.45
N LYS A 425 -20.62 -19.02 14.65
CA LYS A 425 -21.73 -19.50 13.82
C LYS A 425 -22.92 -19.94 14.68
N ASP A 426 -22.67 -20.64 15.79
CA ASP A 426 -23.72 -21.03 16.75
C ASP A 426 -24.51 -19.84 17.27
N ARG A 427 -23.83 -18.71 17.47
CA ARG A 427 -24.44 -17.47 17.94
C ARG A 427 -25.05 -16.62 16.82
N TYR A 428 -24.45 -16.66 15.63
CA TYR A 428 -24.84 -15.85 14.48
C TYR A 428 -24.78 -16.67 13.17
N PRO A 429 -25.82 -17.48 12.88
CA PRO A 429 -25.81 -18.39 11.72
C PRO A 429 -25.70 -17.70 10.37
N ASP A 430 -26.18 -16.45 10.25
CA ASP A 430 -26.17 -15.68 9.00
C ASP A 430 -24.88 -14.87 8.77
N HIS A 431 -23.84 -15.09 9.55
CA HIS A 431 -22.57 -14.36 9.42
C HIS A 431 -21.60 -15.03 8.45
N SER A 432 -20.76 -14.22 7.80
CA SER A 432 -19.83 -14.68 6.78
C SER A 432 -18.40 -14.31 7.15
N PHE A 433 -17.48 -15.25 6.94
CA PHE A 433 -16.13 -15.24 7.48
C PHE A 433 -15.09 -14.93 6.42
N LEU A 434 -14.23 -13.96 6.71
CA LEU A 434 -13.02 -13.63 5.98
C LEU A 434 -11.82 -14.04 6.86
N ILE A 435 -11.13 -15.12 6.48
CA ILE A 435 -9.96 -15.64 7.19
C ILE A 435 -8.71 -15.17 6.46
N VAL A 436 -7.83 -14.47 7.18
CA VAL A 436 -6.69 -13.77 6.60
C VAL A 436 -5.37 -14.17 7.23
N ASP A 437 -4.38 -14.41 6.38
CA ASP A 437 -3.01 -14.69 6.82
C ASP A 437 -1.92 -14.20 5.87
N GLU A 438 -0.68 -14.09 6.34
CA GLU A 438 0.48 -13.78 5.51
C GLU A 438 0.92 -14.94 4.62
N SER A 439 0.79 -16.20 5.07
CA SER A 439 1.23 -17.39 4.35
C SER A 439 0.07 -18.03 3.58
N ILE A 440 0.23 -18.11 2.26
CA ILE A 440 -0.67 -18.86 1.39
C ILE A 440 -0.71 -20.36 1.75
N TYR A 441 0.42 -20.93 2.16
CA TYR A 441 0.49 -22.35 2.50
C TYR A 441 -0.17 -22.62 3.86
N PHE A 442 -0.14 -21.67 4.80
CA PHE A 442 -0.94 -21.80 6.02
C PHE A 442 -2.43 -21.73 5.71
N LEU A 443 -2.86 -20.87 4.77
CA LEU A 443 -4.25 -20.86 4.30
C LEU A 443 -4.64 -22.18 3.62
N ASP A 444 -3.74 -22.84 2.87
CA ASP A 444 -3.97 -24.18 2.30
C ASP A 444 -4.29 -25.19 3.43
N ILE A 445 -3.60 -25.12 4.58
CA ILE A 445 -3.87 -25.98 5.76
C ILE A 445 -5.23 -25.66 6.37
N VAL A 446 -5.53 -24.38 6.58
CA VAL A 446 -6.81 -23.94 7.15
C VAL A 446 -7.98 -24.32 6.22
N ALA A 447 -7.80 -24.27 4.91
CA ALA A 447 -8.80 -24.71 3.93
C ALA A 447 -9.17 -26.19 4.16
N VAL A 448 -8.16 -27.07 4.27
CA VAL A 448 -8.38 -28.49 4.53
C VAL A 448 -9.11 -28.71 5.86
N ALA A 449 -8.70 -28.01 6.91
CA ALA A 449 -9.35 -28.11 8.23
C ALA A 449 -10.82 -27.69 8.20
N LEU A 450 -11.14 -26.60 7.49
CA LEU A 450 -12.51 -26.11 7.34
C LEU A 450 -13.36 -27.06 6.51
N ARG A 451 -12.82 -27.66 5.43
CA ARG A 451 -13.56 -28.64 4.60
C ARG A 451 -13.94 -29.86 5.44
N ASN A 452 -12.99 -30.40 6.19
CA ASN A 452 -13.22 -31.56 7.05
C ASN A 452 -14.25 -31.29 8.17
N ARG A 453 -14.40 -30.04 8.63
CA ARG A 453 -15.30 -29.71 9.75
C ARG A 453 -16.64 -29.09 9.35
N PHE A 454 -16.72 -28.39 8.21
CA PHE A 454 -17.87 -27.53 7.86
C PHE A 454 -18.45 -27.75 6.44
N GLU A 455 -18.14 -28.85 5.76
CA GLU A 455 -18.83 -29.19 4.49
C GLU A 455 -20.37 -29.30 4.70
N PRO A 456 -21.21 -28.69 3.82
CA PRO A 456 -20.94 -28.29 2.44
C PRO A 456 -20.84 -26.76 2.16
N GLU A 457 -20.41 -25.91 3.10
CA GLU A 457 -20.38 -24.46 2.87
C GLU A 457 -19.43 -24.03 1.73
N PRO A 458 -19.79 -23.01 0.92
CA PRO A 458 -18.93 -22.51 -0.14
C PRO A 458 -17.66 -21.89 0.44
N GLN A 459 -16.52 -22.52 0.14
CA GLN A 459 -15.20 -22.00 0.45
C GLN A 459 -14.61 -21.30 -0.77
N LEU A 460 -14.26 -20.03 -0.59
CA LEU A 460 -13.67 -19.20 -1.62
C LEU A 460 -12.21 -18.92 -1.28
N GLU A 461 -11.33 -19.01 -2.27
CA GLU A 461 -9.92 -18.68 -2.11
C GLU A 461 -9.55 -17.44 -2.90
N TYR A 462 -8.87 -16.50 -2.26
CA TYR A 462 -8.34 -15.29 -2.89
C TYR A 462 -6.93 -15.05 -2.40
N ASN A 463 -6.03 -15.91 -2.87
CA ASN A 463 -4.69 -16.04 -2.31
C ASN A 463 -3.58 -15.51 -3.22
N GLY A 464 -3.93 -14.92 -4.38
CA GLY A 464 -2.99 -14.29 -5.31
C GLY A 464 -2.53 -15.20 -6.45
N ARG A 465 -2.73 -16.53 -6.34
CA ARG A 465 -2.49 -17.50 -7.42
C ARG A 465 -3.48 -17.36 -8.58
N LEU A 466 -4.65 -16.79 -8.32
CA LEU A 466 -5.70 -16.60 -9.32
C LEU A 466 -5.34 -15.56 -10.38
N GLY A 467 -5.67 -15.86 -11.63
CA GLY A 467 -5.60 -14.90 -12.73
C GLY A 467 -6.63 -13.77 -12.58
N PRO A 468 -6.48 -12.65 -13.31
CA PRO A 468 -7.39 -11.50 -13.17
C PRO A 468 -8.87 -11.79 -13.44
N ILE A 469 -9.18 -12.75 -14.33
CA ILE A 469 -10.56 -13.16 -14.65
C ILE A 469 -11.15 -13.94 -13.47
N ASP A 470 -10.41 -14.93 -12.98
CA ASP A 470 -10.84 -15.78 -11.86
C ASP A 470 -11.03 -14.98 -10.58
N ARG A 471 -10.17 -13.99 -10.32
CA ARG A 471 -10.32 -13.05 -9.19
C ARG A 471 -11.68 -12.34 -9.20
N HIS A 472 -12.11 -11.85 -10.36
CA HIS A 472 -13.40 -11.16 -10.47
C HIS A 472 -14.57 -12.13 -10.27
N SER A 473 -14.46 -13.34 -10.82
CA SER A 473 -15.44 -14.41 -10.62
C SER A 473 -15.61 -14.77 -9.14
N VAL A 474 -14.51 -14.98 -8.41
CA VAL A 474 -14.54 -15.30 -6.96
C VAL A 474 -15.25 -14.23 -6.15
N ILE A 475 -14.97 -12.95 -6.40
CA ILE A 475 -15.65 -11.85 -5.70
C ILE A 475 -17.13 -11.83 -6.04
N LYS A 476 -17.50 -11.99 -7.31
CA LYS A 476 -18.92 -12.07 -7.72
C LYS A 476 -19.63 -13.22 -7.00
N THR A 477 -19.06 -14.42 -7.02
CA THR A 477 -19.58 -15.58 -6.29
C THR A 477 -19.69 -15.31 -4.80
N ALA A 478 -18.72 -14.60 -4.20
CA ALA A 478 -18.78 -14.20 -2.80
C ALA A 478 -20.00 -13.32 -2.49
N PHE A 479 -20.38 -12.41 -3.38
CA PHE A 479 -21.57 -11.57 -3.17
C PHE A 479 -22.88 -12.33 -3.40
N GLU A 480 -22.92 -13.25 -4.36
CA GLU A 480 -24.12 -14.02 -4.72
C GLU A 480 -24.39 -15.19 -3.76
N ALA A 481 -23.35 -15.76 -3.13
CA ALA A 481 -23.48 -16.88 -2.21
C ALA A 481 -24.25 -16.50 -0.93
N LYS A 482 -25.17 -17.39 -0.53
CA LYS A 482 -25.91 -17.26 0.74
C LYS A 482 -24.95 -17.47 1.93
N PRO A 483 -25.11 -16.71 3.02
CA PRO A 483 -24.41 -17.00 4.27
C PRO A 483 -24.93 -18.30 4.91
N PRO A 484 -24.13 -18.97 5.76
CA PRO A 484 -22.71 -18.69 6.03
C PRO A 484 -21.82 -19.09 4.85
N LYS A 485 -20.76 -18.31 4.64
CA LYS A 485 -19.73 -18.55 3.62
C LYS A 485 -18.38 -18.16 4.18
N VAL A 486 -17.33 -18.82 3.68
CA VAL A 486 -15.97 -18.60 4.16
C VAL A 486 -15.07 -18.23 2.98
N MET A 487 -14.25 -17.20 3.17
CA MET A 487 -13.23 -16.79 2.22
C MET A 487 -11.86 -16.75 2.87
N LEU A 488 -10.90 -17.42 2.25
CA LEU A 488 -9.49 -17.44 2.64
C LEU A 488 -8.73 -16.45 1.76
N ALA A 489 -8.12 -15.44 2.36
CA ALA A 489 -7.40 -14.42 1.61
C ALA A 489 -6.03 -14.12 2.20
N THR A 490 -5.03 -13.92 1.35
CA THR A 490 -3.71 -13.52 1.84
C THR A 490 -3.69 -12.04 2.21
N ARG A 491 -2.92 -11.65 3.22
CA ARG A 491 -2.72 -10.25 3.61
C ARG A 491 -2.42 -9.34 2.40
N ALA A 492 -1.56 -9.81 1.49
CA ALA A 492 -1.18 -9.07 0.29
C ALA A 492 -2.38 -8.77 -0.62
N THR A 493 -3.30 -9.71 -0.79
CA THR A 493 -4.47 -9.53 -1.65
C THR A 493 -5.55 -8.66 -0.99
N VAL A 494 -5.74 -8.81 0.32
CA VAL A 494 -6.62 -7.93 1.09
C VAL A 494 -6.10 -6.49 1.10
N GLY A 495 -4.79 -6.29 0.90
CA GLY A 495 -4.20 -4.96 0.70
C GLY A 495 -4.54 -4.27 -0.63
N GLN A 496 -5.27 -4.89 -1.57
CA GLN A 496 -5.40 -4.42 -2.95
C GLN A 496 -6.80 -3.93 -3.35
N GLY A 497 -7.35 -2.93 -2.69
CA GLY A 497 -8.59 -2.28 -3.19
C GLY A 497 -9.92 -2.98 -2.86
N LEU A 498 -9.95 -4.30 -2.69
CA LEU A 498 -11.16 -5.16 -2.71
C LEU A 498 -12.36 -4.69 -1.88
N ASN A 499 -13.56 -4.75 -2.46
CA ASN A 499 -14.82 -4.64 -1.72
C ASN A 499 -15.21 -6.01 -1.15
N LEU A 500 -15.21 -6.15 0.17
CA LEU A 500 -15.52 -7.39 0.90
C LEU A 500 -16.66 -7.20 1.91
N GLN A 501 -17.59 -6.28 1.65
CA GLN A 501 -18.76 -6.00 2.51
C GLN A 501 -19.72 -7.18 2.66
N CYS A 502 -19.64 -8.18 1.78
CA CYS A 502 -20.41 -9.41 1.89
C CYS A 502 -19.93 -10.32 3.05
N PHE A 503 -18.81 -9.97 3.70
CA PHE A 503 -18.32 -10.57 4.94
C PHE A 503 -18.58 -9.64 6.11
N ASN A 504 -18.61 -10.19 7.32
CA ASN A 504 -18.77 -9.41 8.55
C ASN A 504 -18.05 -10.04 9.77
N VAL A 505 -17.28 -11.10 9.55
CA VAL A 505 -16.39 -11.66 10.55
C VAL A 505 -15.00 -11.76 9.92
N VAL A 506 -14.00 -11.13 10.52
CA VAL A 506 -12.60 -11.19 10.09
C VAL A 506 -11.82 -12.00 11.11
N ILE A 507 -11.16 -13.08 10.67
CA ILE A 507 -10.27 -13.88 11.52
C ILE A 507 -8.84 -13.68 11.01
N GLN A 508 -8.03 -13.00 11.81
CA GLN A 508 -6.60 -12.84 11.59
C GLN A 508 -5.87 -13.99 12.30
N CYS A 509 -5.23 -14.85 11.51
CA CYS A 509 -4.61 -16.10 11.97
C CYS A 509 -3.38 -15.92 12.88
N GLY A 510 -2.84 -14.71 12.98
CA GLY A 510 -1.77 -14.35 13.90
C GLY A 510 -1.35 -12.88 13.79
N PRO A 511 -0.47 -12.39 14.66
CA PRO A 511 -0.07 -11.00 14.66
C PRO A 511 0.72 -10.65 13.39
N TRP A 512 0.50 -9.45 12.85
CA TRP A 512 1.22 -8.92 11.69
C TRP A 512 2.37 -8.00 12.08
N TRP A 513 3.28 -7.74 11.14
CA TRP A 513 4.42 -6.85 11.37
C TRP A 513 4.03 -5.37 11.45
N LYS A 514 2.82 -5.00 11.01
CA LYS A 514 2.37 -3.61 10.89
C LYS A 514 0.89 -3.44 11.24
N ALA A 515 0.58 -2.42 12.04
CA ALA A 515 -0.79 -2.07 12.39
C ALA A 515 -1.58 -1.55 11.18
N ALA A 516 -0.91 -0.81 10.28
CA ALA A 516 -1.44 -0.34 9.01
C ALA A 516 -2.11 -1.45 8.17
N TRP A 517 -1.52 -2.65 8.15
CA TRP A 517 -2.07 -3.79 7.41
C TRP A 517 -3.39 -4.28 8.02
N GLU A 518 -3.50 -4.27 9.35
CA GLU A 518 -4.73 -4.63 10.07
C GLU A 518 -5.85 -3.63 9.75
N LEU A 519 -5.53 -2.32 9.76
CA LEU A 519 -6.46 -1.26 9.40
C LEU A 519 -6.93 -1.40 7.95
N GLN A 520 -6.01 -1.68 7.02
CA GLN A 520 -6.33 -1.87 5.61
C GLN A 520 -7.23 -3.09 5.39
N ALA A 521 -6.96 -4.19 6.08
CA ALA A 521 -7.76 -5.41 5.99
C ALA A 521 -9.17 -5.22 6.56
N ARG A 522 -9.27 -4.64 7.75
CA ARG A 522 -10.56 -4.25 8.35
C ARG A 522 -11.33 -3.30 7.44
N GLY A 523 -10.63 -2.33 6.85
CA GLY A 523 -11.18 -1.36 5.92
C GLY A 523 -11.62 -1.95 4.58
N ARG A 524 -11.47 -3.26 4.30
CA ARG A 524 -12.11 -3.95 3.15
C ARG A 524 -13.53 -4.42 3.47
N VAL A 525 -13.82 -4.65 4.76
CA VAL A 525 -15.09 -5.16 5.27
C VAL A 525 -15.94 -4.05 5.90
N CYS A 526 -15.32 -3.20 6.72
CA CYS A 526 -15.93 -2.00 7.29
C CYS A 526 -15.87 -0.87 6.26
N ARG A 527 -16.93 -0.73 5.44
CA ARG A 527 -17.04 0.21 4.31
C ARG A 527 -18.47 0.71 4.13
N PRO A 528 -18.70 1.87 3.47
CA PRO A 528 -20.04 2.40 3.23
C PRO A 528 -20.91 1.41 2.43
N GLY A 529 -21.98 0.90 3.05
CA GLY A 529 -22.83 -0.17 2.50
C GLY A 529 -22.82 -1.47 3.32
N GLN A 530 -21.91 -1.59 4.30
CA GLN A 530 -21.98 -2.64 5.31
C GLN A 530 -23.22 -2.46 6.21
N LYS A 531 -24.04 -3.50 6.33
CA LYS A 531 -25.31 -3.48 7.09
C LYS A 531 -25.24 -4.29 8.40
N LYS A 532 -24.22 -5.12 8.58
CA LYS A 532 -24.06 -6.01 9.74
C LYS A 532 -22.88 -5.55 10.62
N PRO A 533 -22.94 -5.81 11.94
CA PRO A 533 -21.79 -5.64 12.82
C PRO A 533 -20.61 -6.52 12.40
N VAL A 534 -19.39 -5.99 12.54
CA VAL A 534 -18.14 -6.56 12.04
C VAL A 534 -17.30 -7.01 13.22
N PHE A 535 -17.08 -8.31 13.30
CA PHE A 535 -16.29 -8.91 14.37
C PHE A 535 -14.88 -9.14 13.87
N VAL A 536 -13.87 -8.73 14.64
CA VAL A 536 -12.46 -8.97 14.29
C VAL A 536 -11.84 -9.85 15.36
N TYR A 537 -11.42 -11.06 14.98
CA TYR A 537 -10.72 -12.00 15.84
C TYR A 537 -9.23 -12.00 15.50
N GLU A 538 -8.38 -11.66 16.46
CA GLU A 538 -6.92 -11.76 16.33
C GLU A 538 -6.43 -12.93 17.19
N LEU A 539 -5.85 -13.95 16.56
CA LEU A 539 -5.29 -15.10 17.26
C LEU A 539 -3.89 -14.81 17.78
N ARG A 540 -3.60 -15.17 19.04
CA ARG A 540 -2.25 -15.02 19.64
C ARG A 540 -1.85 -16.27 20.43
N ALA A 541 -0.67 -16.80 20.13
CA ALA A 541 -0.10 -17.91 20.86
C ALA A 541 0.55 -17.42 22.17
N GLU A 542 0.20 -18.09 23.27
CA GLU A 542 0.80 -17.88 24.59
C GLU A 542 2.26 -18.36 24.59
N ASP A 543 3.12 -17.65 25.32
CA ASP A 543 4.56 -17.96 25.45
C ASP A 543 5.32 -18.13 24.13
N CYS A 544 4.83 -17.53 23.04
CA CYS A 544 5.45 -17.62 21.72
C CYS A 544 6.37 -16.41 21.47
N LEU A 545 7.69 -16.64 21.53
CA LEU A 545 8.68 -15.55 21.49
C LEU A 545 8.70 -14.79 20.15
N ILE A 546 8.44 -15.49 19.03
CA ILE A 546 8.36 -14.85 17.71
C ILE A 546 7.16 -13.91 17.61
N GLU A 547 5.99 -14.31 18.11
CA GLU A 547 4.79 -13.47 18.09
C GLU A 547 4.92 -12.27 19.02
N GLN A 548 5.47 -12.47 20.22
CA GLN A 548 5.81 -11.37 21.13
C GLN A 548 6.79 -10.39 20.48
N TYR A 549 7.77 -10.89 19.73
CA TYR A 549 8.70 -10.06 18.98
C TYR A 549 8.00 -9.28 17.85
N LYS A 550 7.10 -9.93 17.08
CA LYS A 550 6.31 -9.27 16.02
C LYS A 550 5.48 -8.12 16.58
N VAL A 551 4.71 -8.38 17.64
CA VAL A 551 3.87 -7.39 18.33
C VAL A 551 4.73 -6.24 18.86
N LYS A 552 5.83 -6.53 19.55
CA LYS A 552 6.75 -5.51 20.06
C LYS A 552 7.34 -4.62 18.97
N VAL A 553 7.72 -5.20 17.83
CA VAL A 553 8.25 -4.44 16.70
C VAL A 553 7.15 -3.60 16.06
N ARG A 554 5.97 -4.18 15.85
CA ARG A 554 4.79 -3.49 15.30
C ARG A 554 4.43 -2.28 16.15
N ASP A 555 4.17 -2.49 17.44
CA ASP A 555 3.66 -1.45 18.34
C ASP A 555 4.68 -0.32 18.51
N LYS A 556 5.97 -0.65 18.63
CA LYS A 556 7.03 0.37 18.66
C LYS A 556 7.10 1.20 17.38
N THR A 557 6.96 0.57 16.22
CA THR A 557 6.95 1.29 14.93
C THR A 557 5.71 2.17 14.83
N ASP A 558 4.55 1.63 15.22
CA ASP A 558 3.25 2.31 15.17
C ASP A 558 3.19 3.52 16.10
N GLU A 559 3.75 3.44 17.31
CA GLU A 559 3.86 4.57 18.25
C GLU A 559 4.61 5.75 17.61
N LEU A 560 5.78 5.49 17.02
CA LEU A 560 6.63 6.53 16.41
C LEU A 560 5.98 7.17 15.17
N THR A 561 5.27 6.38 14.37
CA THR A 561 4.61 6.88 13.16
C THR A 561 3.31 7.58 13.49
N SER A 562 2.49 7.02 14.37
CA SER A 562 1.19 7.58 14.77
C SER A 562 1.35 8.95 15.40
N GLU A 563 2.38 9.18 16.22
CA GLU A 563 2.67 10.51 16.75
C GLU A 563 2.85 11.60 15.69
N LEU A 564 3.52 11.29 14.58
CA LEU A 564 3.72 12.22 13.47
C LEU A 564 2.45 12.35 12.64
N GLU A 565 1.78 11.23 12.39
CA GLU A 565 0.56 11.21 11.59
C GLU A 565 -0.61 11.91 12.32
N ASP A 566 -0.71 11.78 13.63
CA ASP A 566 -1.71 12.46 14.47
C ASP A 566 -1.46 13.96 14.52
N ALA A 567 -0.19 14.39 14.55
CA ALA A 567 0.17 15.81 14.51
C ALA A 567 -0.24 16.51 13.19
N ILE A 568 -0.34 15.76 12.08
CA ILE A 568 -0.84 16.27 10.79
C ILE A 568 -2.33 15.96 10.57
N THR A 569 -2.99 15.28 11.50
CA THR A 569 -4.40 14.91 11.39
C THR A 569 -5.26 16.06 11.88
N ARG A 570 -6.05 16.63 10.97
CA ARG A 570 -6.94 17.76 11.27
C ARG A 570 -8.38 17.40 10.94
N GLY A 571 -9.30 17.74 11.84
CA GLY A 571 -10.74 17.71 11.56
C GLY A 571 -11.14 18.82 10.58
N ASP A 572 -12.40 18.82 10.16
CA ASP A 572 -12.89 19.75 9.13
C ASP A 572 -13.03 21.22 9.61
N THR A 573 -13.02 21.46 10.93
CA THR A 573 -13.02 22.81 11.53
C THR A 573 -11.63 23.14 12.08
N VAL A 574 -10.80 23.81 11.27
CA VAL A 574 -9.47 24.22 11.69
C VAL A 574 -9.44 25.74 11.93
N ASN A 575 -9.32 26.16 13.20
CA ASN A 575 -8.89 27.51 13.55
C ASN A 575 -7.37 27.51 13.71
N LEU A 576 -6.63 27.64 12.60
CA LEU A 576 -5.19 27.93 12.67
C LEU A 576 -5.04 29.36 13.20
N THR A 577 -4.55 29.51 14.42
CA THR A 577 -4.41 30.84 15.05
C THR A 577 -3.01 31.40 14.80
N GLU A 578 -2.83 32.72 14.91
CA GLU A 578 -1.49 33.33 14.86
C GLU A 578 -0.51 32.77 15.89
N ASN A 579 -0.98 32.11 16.96
CA ASN A 579 -0.11 31.43 17.92
C ASN A 579 0.58 30.19 17.33
N ASP A 580 0.00 29.54 16.32
CA ASP A 580 0.66 28.46 15.57
C ASP A 580 1.85 28.99 14.74
N ARG A 581 1.87 30.28 14.39
CA ARG A 581 3.04 30.92 13.74
C ARG A 581 4.22 31.12 14.68
N ARG A 582 3.99 31.31 16.00
CA ARG A 582 5.03 31.74 16.96
C ARG A 582 5.81 30.61 17.64
N GLN A 583 5.29 29.38 17.69
CA GLN A 583 6.04 28.24 18.25
C GLN A 583 7.13 27.69 17.31
N LEU A 584 7.25 28.24 16.11
CA LEU A 584 7.92 27.60 14.98
C LEU A 584 8.99 28.47 14.29
N SER A 585 9.22 29.69 14.80
CA SER A 585 10.31 30.60 14.38
C SER A 585 11.58 30.38 15.17
#